data_AF-A0A950P3D4-F1
#
_entry.id   AF-A0A950P3D4-F1
#
_cell.length_a   1.000
_cell.length_b   1.000
_cell.length_c   1.000
_cell.angle_alpha   90.00
_cell.angle_beta   90.00
_cell.angle_gamma   90.00
#
_symmetry.space_group_name_H-M   'P 1'
#
loop_
_entity.id
_entity.type
_entity.pdbx_description
1 polymer ?
#
loop_
_entity_poly.entity_id
_entity_poly.type
_entity_poly.pdbx_seq_one_letter_code
_entity_poly.pdbx_strand_id
1 'polypeptide(L)'
;MERVDRLQKRSKPASVAVGTFKKFSEDQSTNLAAMIAFWGFFSIFPLFLVLVTLLALILPASDKKSVLDHVAHLFPLLDTSSISGLSGAWWTLVLGLGTALWSGIGAVRTAQVAFNSVWEIPIHERPGMAKQVLRSLWVLGTIGVGLVLTTLLSGLVASSASGVNLGAAGRVGGYVVAAAFDVGLFVAAFRILTERDITSRDV
;
A
#
# COMPACT_ATOMS: atom_id res chain seq x y z
N MET A 1 -35.32 6.90 -16.99
CA MET A 1 -35.74 6.32 -15.69
C MET A 1 -36.63 5.09 -15.86
N GLU A 2 -37.72 5.13 -16.62
CA GLU A 2 -38.70 4.02 -16.72
C GLU A 2 -38.24 2.71 -17.41
N ARG A 3 -37.15 2.74 -18.20
CA ARG A 3 -36.57 1.52 -18.79
C ARG A 3 -35.67 0.76 -17.79
N VAL A 4 -34.99 1.51 -16.92
CA VAL A 4 -34.12 0.95 -15.87
C VAL A 4 -34.98 0.33 -14.77
N ASP A 5 -36.06 1.00 -14.35
CA ASP A 5 -36.99 0.52 -13.32
C ASP A 5 -37.69 -0.80 -13.72
N ARG A 6 -37.93 -1.00 -15.02
CA ARG A 6 -38.56 -2.21 -15.59
C ARG A 6 -37.59 -3.40 -15.68
N LEU A 7 -36.31 -3.13 -15.91
CA LEU A 7 -35.23 -4.13 -15.85
C LEU A 7 -34.92 -4.51 -14.40
N GLN A 8 -35.00 -3.54 -13.47
CA GLN A 8 -34.87 -3.75 -12.02
C GLN A 8 -35.97 -4.69 -11.47
N LYS A 9 -37.22 -4.54 -11.92
CA LYS A 9 -38.35 -5.39 -11.51
C LYS A 9 -38.34 -6.80 -12.11
N ARG A 10 -37.62 -7.04 -13.22
CA ARG A 10 -37.60 -8.34 -13.92
C ARG A 10 -36.52 -9.30 -13.45
N SER A 11 -35.44 -8.84 -12.82
CA SER A 11 -34.39 -9.74 -12.34
C SER A 11 -33.65 -9.20 -11.11
N LYS A 12 -33.60 -10.02 -10.05
CA LYS A 12 -32.82 -9.76 -8.83
C LYS A 12 -31.33 -9.42 -9.10
N PRO A 13 -30.61 -10.08 -10.03
CA PRO A 13 -29.21 -9.71 -10.27
C PRO A 13 -29.05 -8.31 -10.90
N ALA A 14 -29.94 -7.91 -11.83
CA ALA A 14 -29.87 -6.56 -12.41
C ALA A 14 -30.23 -5.48 -11.38
N SER A 15 -31.16 -5.75 -10.46
CA SER A 15 -31.49 -4.81 -9.40
C SER A 15 -30.33 -4.57 -8.43
N VAL A 16 -29.57 -5.63 -8.11
CA VAL A 16 -28.37 -5.52 -7.28
C VAL A 16 -27.30 -4.72 -8.00
N ALA A 17 -26.96 -5.06 -9.25
CA ALA A 17 -25.93 -4.35 -10.02
C ALA A 17 -26.23 -2.86 -10.19
N VAL A 18 -27.47 -2.52 -10.59
CA VAL A 18 -27.90 -1.12 -10.74
C VAL A 18 -27.96 -0.41 -9.38
N GLY A 19 -28.43 -1.10 -8.33
CA GLY A 19 -28.46 -0.56 -6.97
C GLY A 19 -27.08 -0.22 -6.44
N THR A 20 -26.10 -1.12 -6.61
CA THR A 20 -24.71 -0.89 -6.21
C THR A 20 -24.09 0.27 -7.00
N PHE A 21 -24.28 0.33 -8.32
CA PHE A 21 -23.76 1.43 -9.13
C PHE A 21 -24.37 2.78 -8.73
N LYS A 22 -25.69 2.81 -8.50
CA LYS A 22 -26.38 4.02 -8.05
C LYS A 22 -25.86 4.48 -6.69
N LYS A 23 -25.73 3.55 -5.73
CA LYS A 23 -25.20 3.84 -4.39
C LYS A 23 -23.75 4.33 -4.44
N PHE A 24 -22.90 3.68 -5.24
CA PHE A 24 -21.51 4.11 -5.45
C PHE A 24 -21.41 5.55 -5.97
N SER A 25 -22.32 5.92 -6.89
CA SER A 25 -22.43 7.30 -7.40
C SER A 25 -22.98 8.28 -6.37
N GLU A 26 -23.98 7.89 -5.58
CA GLU A 26 -24.58 8.72 -4.52
C GLU A 26 -23.57 9.01 -3.39
N ASP A 27 -22.74 8.02 -3.05
CA ASP A 27 -21.71 8.12 -2.00
C ASP A 27 -20.47 8.93 -2.44
N GLN A 28 -20.47 9.50 -3.66
CA GLN A 28 -19.31 10.16 -4.26
C GLN A 28 -18.04 9.30 -4.22
N SER A 29 -18.20 7.98 -4.26
CA SER A 29 -17.10 7.03 -4.06
C SER A 29 -16.01 7.19 -5.13
N THR A 30 -16.37 7.65 -6.33
CA THR A 30 -15.41 8.02 -7.40
C THR A 30 -14.45 9.12 -6.96
N ASN A 31 -14.93 10.14 -6.23
CA ASN A 31 -14.08 11.24 -5.76
C ASN A 31 -13.09 10.73 -4.70
N LEU A 32 -13.59 9.93 -3.75
CA LEU A 32 -12.76 9.32 -2.72
C LEU A 32 -11.72 8.36 -3.32
N ALA A 33 -12.11 7.53 -4.29
CA ALA A 33 -11.19 6.67 -5.02
C ALA A 33 -10.11 7.48 -5.76
N ALA A 34 -10.50 8.57 -6.44
CA ALA A 34 -9.55 9.46 -7.11
C ALA A 34 -8.58 10.12 -6.11
N MET A 35 -9.06 10.54 -4.94
CA MET A 35 -8.21 11.08 -3.88
C MET A 35 -7.23 10.04 -3.33
N ILE A 36 -7.67 8.80 -3.09
CA ILE A 36 -6.78 7.72 -2.66
C ILE A 36 -5.70 7.47 -3.73
N ALA A 37 -6.08 7.40 -5.00
CA ALA A 37 -5.14 7.22 -6.11
C ALA A 37 -4.16 8.38 -6.22
N PHE A 38 -4.61 9.63 -6.06
CA PHE A 38 -3.76 10.81 -6.05
C PHE A 38 -2.71 10.75 -4.95
N TRP A 39 -3.12 10.48 -3.71
CA TRP A 39 -2.20 10.38 -2.58
C TRP A 39 -1.28 9.15 -2.68
N GLY A 40 -1.77 8.05 -3.24
CA GLY A 40 -0.96 6.88 -3.55
C GLY A 40 0.14 7.20 -4.55
N PHE A 41 -0.23 7.77 -5.71
CA PHE A 41 0.72 8.17 -6.75
C PHE A 41 1.73 9.19 -6.24
N PHE A 42 1.27 10.20 -5.50
CA PHE A 42 2.13 11.23 -4.91
C PHE A 42 3.17 10.64 -3.93
N SER A 43 2.87 9.52 -3.27
CA SER A 43 3.79 8.85 -2.34
C SER A 43 4.91 8.04 -3.00
N ILE A 44 4.73 7.61 -4.27
CA ILE A 44 5.67 6.71 -4.95
C ILE A 44 7.07 7.36 -5.08
N PHE A 45 7.12 8.63 -5.48
CA PHE A 45 8.38 9.33 -5.69
C PHE A 45 9.16 9.56 -4.37
N PRO A 46 8.55 10.08 -3.29
CA PRO A 46 9.17 10.12 -1.97
C PRO A 46 9.67 8.77 -1.45
N LEU A 47 8.87 7.70 -1.59
CA LEU A 47 9.27 6.35 -1.19
C LEU A 47 10.47 5.85 -1.98
N PHE A 48 10.49 6.10 -3.29
CA PHE A 48 11.62 5.76 -4.14
C PHE A 48 12.89 6.51 -3.72
N LEU A 49 12.80 7.80 -3.42
CA LEU A 49 13.92 8.59 -2.92
C LEU A 49 14.47 8.00 -1.61
N VAL A 50 13.59 7.67 -0.66
CA VAL A 50 13.98 7.01 0.59
C VAL A 50 14.67 5.67 0.31
N LEU A 51 14.11 4.84 -0.57
CA LEU A 51 14.68 3.54 -0.95
C LEU A 51 16.10 3.71 -1.49
N VAL A 52 16.29 4.60 -2.47
CA VAL A 52 17.59 4.85 -3.09
C VAL A 52 18.60 5.38 -2.08
N THR A 53 18.21 6.31 -1.21
CA THR A 53 19.07 6.84 -0.16
C THR A 53 19.47 5.75 0.85
N LEU A 54 18.55 4.87 1.24
CA LEU A 54 18.85 3.75 2.12
C LEU A 54 19.80 2.74 1.47
N LEU A 55 19.57 2.38 0.20
CA LEU A 55 20.48 1.52 -0.56
C LEU A 55 21.88 2.15 -0.64
N ALA A 56 21.96 3.45 -0.89
CA ALA A 56 23.24 4.16 -0.97
C ALA A 56 24.01 4.22 0.36
N LEU A 57 23.32 4.13 1.51
CA LEU A 57 23.91 4.12 2.85
C LEU A 57 24.30 2.72 3.32
N ILE A 58 23.48 1.71 3.02
CA ILE A 58 23.63 0.34 3.51
C ILE A 58 24.58 -0.47 2.62
N LEU A 59 24.56 -0.22 1.31
CA LEU A 59 25.22 -1.10 0.34
C LEU A 59 26.73 -0.82 0.26
N PRO A 60 27.59 -1.86 0.28
CA PRO A 60 29.03 -1.70 0.13
C PRO A 60 29.41 -1.04 -1.20
N ALA A 61 30.56 -0.35 -1.22
CA ALA A 61 31.04 0.37 -2.41
C ALA A 61 31.21 -0.53 -3.66
N SER A 62 31.43 -1.83 -3.49
CA SER A 62 31.54 -2.81 -4.59
C SER A 62 30.22 -3.03 -5.32
N ASP A 63 29.10 -3.06 -4.59
CA ASP A 63 27.80 -3.48 -5.12
C ASP A 63 26.91 -2.27 -5.43
N LYS A 64 27.24 -1.11 -4.85
CA LYS A 64 26.49 0.15 -4.97
C LYS A 64 26.22 0.55 -6.42
N LYS A 65 27.22 0.47 -7.29
CA LYS A 65 27.07 0.89 -8.70
C LYS A 65 26.13 -0.04 -9.48
N SER A 66 26.28 -1.35 -9.32
CA SER A 66 25.46 -2.33 -10.05
C SER A 66 24.00 -2.29 -9.63
N VAL A 67 23.73 -2.20 -8.32
CA VAL A 67 22.35 -2.17 -7.81
C VAL A 67 21.68 -0.84 -8.11
N LEU A 68 22.40 0.28 -7.98
CA LEU A 68 21.84 1.60 -8.26
C LEU A 68 21.54 1.80 -9.75
N ASP A 69 22.39 1.29 -10.65
CA ASP A 69 22.13 1.30 -12.10
C ASP A 69 20.87 0.47 -12.43
N HIS A 70 20.70 -0.70 -11.82
CA HIS A 70 19.50 -1.53 -12.03
C HIS A 70 18.23 -0.83 -11.56
N VAL A 71 18.27 -0.18 -10.40
CA VAL A 71 17.13 0.57 -9.86
C VAL A 71 16.82 1.80 -10.73
N ALA A 72 17.84 2.47 -11.28
CA ALA A 72 17.64 3.60 -12.18
C ALA A 72 17.02 3.20 -13.53
N HIS A 73 17.35 2.02 -14.06
CA HIS A 73 16.72 1.50 -15.28
C HIS A 73 15.21 1.23 -15.13
N LEU A 74 14.72 0.99 -13.92
CA LEU A 74 13.28 0.85 -13.66
C LEU A 74 12.53 2.19 -13.75
N PHE A 75 13.24 3.31 -13.65
CA PHE A 75 12.68 4.66 -13.73
C PHE A 75 13.48 5.53 -14.70
N PRO A 76 13.38 5.29 -16.02
CA PRO A 76 14.14 6.00 -17.05
C PRO A 76 13.87 7.52 -17.13
N LEU A 77 12.89 8.02 -16.36
CA LEU A 77 12.60 9.44 -16.20
C LEU A 77 13.55 10.15 -15.20
N LEU A 78 14.35 9.40 -14.44
CA LEU A 78 15.27 9.93 -13.44
C LEU A 78 16.72 9.76 -13.91
N ASP A 79 17.39 10.88 -14.13
CA ASP A 79 18.78 10.90 -14.59
C ASP A 79 19.72 10.35 -13.48
N THR A 80 20.49 9.31 -13.82
CA THR A 80 21.42 8.62 -12.89
C THR A 80 22.46 9.56 -12.29
N SER A 81 22.82 10.60 -13.03
CA SER A 81 23.74 11.66 -12.59
C SER A 81 23.18 12.45 -11.40
N SER A 82 21.89 12.80 -11.45
CA SER A 82 21.20 13.52 -10.37
C SER A 82 21.02 12.67 -9.12
N ILE A 83 20.74 11.36 -9.31
CA ILE A 83 20.58 10.41 -8.21
C ILE A 83 21.89 10.25 -7.43
N SER A 84 23.03 10.17 -8.12
CA SER A 84 24.35 10.02 -7.48
C SER A 84 24.70 11.21 -6.56
N GLY A 85 24.34 12.44 -6.95
CA GLY A 85 24.54 13.65 -6.14
C GLY A 85 23.57 13.81 -4.96
N LEU A 86 22.37 13.23 -5.06
CA LEU A 86 21.37 13.18 -3.98
C LEU A 86 21.67 12.06 -2.96
N SER A 87 22.32 10.98 -3.41
CA SER A 87 22.58 9.75 -2.66
C SER A 87 23.69 9.89 -1.60
N GLY A 88 23.43 10.66 -0.55
CA GLY A 88 24.36 10.77 0.60
C GLY A 88 24.04 11.88 1.59
N ALA A 89 23.14 12.81 1.25
CA ALA A 89 22.79 13.89 2.16
C ALA A 89 21.61 13.48 3.05
N TRP A 90 21.79 13.54 4.39
CA TRP A 90 20.77 13.19 5.38
C TRP A 90 19.44 13.93 5.19
N TRP A 91 19.48 15.16 4.64
CA TRP A 91 18.28 15.95 4.37
C TRP A 91 17.36 15.31 3.32
N THR A 92 17.92 14.57 2.34
CA THR A 92 17.14 13.89 1.31
C THR A 92 16.28 12.79 1.93
N LEU A 93 16.84 12.05 2.88
CA LEU A 93 16.12 11.03 3.65
C LEU A 93 14.99 11.66 4.47
N VAL A 94 15.27 12.78 5.13
CA VAL A 94 14.26 13.48 5.96
C VAL A 94 13.12 14.04 5.10
N LEU A 95 13.43 14.69 3.97
CA LEU A 95 12.40 15.21 3.08
C LEU A 95 11.62 14.09 2.39
N GLY A 96 12.29 13.03 1.92
CA GLY A 96 11.64 11.85 1.34
C GLY A 96 10.72 11.18 2.35
N LEU A 97 11.20 10.93 3.57
CA LEU A 97 10.39 10.28 4.59
C LEU A 97 9.24 11.19 5.05
N GLY A 98 9.48 12.49 5.23
CA GLY A 98 8.45 13.45 5.63
C GLY A 98 7.34 13.58 4.58
N THR A 99 7.70 13.68 3.30
CA THR A 99 6.73 13.77 2.19
C THR A 99 6.01 12.44 1.96
N ALA A 100 6.70 11.30 2.05
CA ALA A 100 6.10 9.97 1.98
C ALA A 100 5.09 9.76 3.10
N LEU A 101 5.45 10.11 4.34
CA LEU A 101 4.60 9.95 5.50
C LEU A 101 3.37 10.86 5.42
N TRP A 102 3.55 12.12 5.02
CA TRP A 102 2.45 13.05 4.78
C TRP A 102 1.46 12.51 3.74
N SER A 103 1.98 12.02 2.61
CA SER A 103 1.17 11.46 1.53
C SER A 103 0.44 10.18 1.95
N GLY A 104 1.13 9.28 2.65
CA GLY A 104 0.57 8.05 3.18
C GLY A 104 -0.54 8.31 4.20
N ILE A 105 -0.35 9.27 5.10
CA ILE A 105 -1.39 9.68 6.04
C ILE A 105 -2.61 10.21 5.27
N GLY A 106 -2.40 11.03 4.23
CA GLY A 106 -3.46 11.49 3.34
C GLY A 106 -4.25 10.34 2.72
N ALA A 107 -3.56 9.37 2.11
CA ALA A 107 -4.19 8.21 1.48
C ALA A 107 -5.03 7.38 2.47
N VAL A 108 -4.47 7.04 3.63
CA VAL A 108 -5.16 6.22 4.64
C VAL A 108 -6.34 6.97 5.25
N ARG A 109 -6.22 8.29 5.46
CA ARG A 109 -7.35 9.10 5.94
C ARG A 109 -8.50 9.14 4.93
N THR A 110 -8.20 9.31 3.64
CA THR A 110 -9.23 9.26 2.60
C THR A 110 -9.87 7.87 2.53
N ALA A 111 -9.09 6.80 2.68
CA ALA A 111 -9.62 5.43 2.77
C ALA A 111 -10.55 5.26 3.97
N GLN A 112 -10.17 5.75 5.16
CA GLN A 112 -11.04 5.74 6.35
C GLN A 112 -12.36 6.50 6.09
N VAL A 113 -12.32 7.65 5.41
CA VAL A 113 -13.52 8.40 5.04
C VAL A 113 -14.40 7.61 4.07
N ALA A 114 -13.79 6.93 3.08
CA ALA A 114 -14.51 6.06 2.16
C ALA A 114 -15.20 4.89 2.86
N PHE A 115 -14.50 4.19 3.76
CA PHE A 115 -15.11 3.12 4.55
C PHE A 115 -16.24 3.63 5.43
N ASN A 116 -16.06 4.76 6.12
CA ASN A 116 -17.12 5.36 6.94
C ASN A 116 -18.36 5.74 6.11
N SER A 117 -18.18 6.09 4.83
CA SER A 117 -19.29 6.35 3.90
C SER A 117 -20.02 5.07 3.52
N VAL A 118 -19.28 4.03 3.10
CA VAL A 118 -19.83 2.72 2.69
C VAL A 118 -20.59 2.05 3.84
N TRP A 119 -20.11 2.20 5.07
CA TRP A 119 -20.72 1.65 6.28
C TRP A 119 -21.79 2.57 6.91
N GLU A 120 -22.14 3.67 6.25
CA GLU A 120 -23.17 4.63 6.70
C GLU A 120 -22.97 5.14 8.15
N ILE A 121 -21.72 5.28 8.59
CA ILE A 121 -21.41 5.69 9.97
C ILE A 121 -21.80 7.17 10.15
N PRO A 122 -22.67 7.50 11.12
CA PRO A 122 -23.08 8.86 11.41
C PRO A 122 -21.89 9.78 11.68
N ILE A 123 -21.92 11.02 11.17
CA ILE A 123 -20.79 11.97 11.25
C ILE A 123 -20.32 12.22 12.69
N HIS A 124 -21.24 12.17 13.66
CA HIS A 124 -20.94 12.40 15.08
C HIS A 124 -20.19 11.23 15.75
N GLU A 125 -20.28 10.02 15.21
CA GLU A 125 -19.56 8.84 15.71
C GLU A 125 -18.18 8.68 15.06
N ARG A 126 -17.87 9.50 14.03
CA ARG A 126 -16.61 9.39 13.29
C ARG A 126 -15.42 9.79 14.18
N PRO A 127 -14.31 9.05 14.11
CA PRO A 127 -13.12 9.35 14.89
C PRO A 127 -12.60 10.75 14.56
N GLY A 128 -12.22 11.52 15.60
CA GLY A 128 -11.61 12.83 15.44
C GLY A 128 -10.28 12.79 14.69
N MET A 129 -9.85 13.94 14.15
CA MET A 129 -8.68 14.05 13.25
C MET A 129 -7.40 13.45 13.84
N ALA A 130 -7.12 13.68 15.13
CA ALA A 130 -5.95 13.12 15.80
C ALA A 130 -5.97 11.58 15.85
N LYS A 131 -7.15 10.98 16.10
CA LYS A 131 -7.32 9.52 16.13
C LYS A 131 -7.17 8.92 14.74
N GLN A 132 -7.68 9.60 13.70
CA GLN A 132 -7.49 9.19 12.31
C GLN A 132 -6.01 9.21 11.89
N VAL A 133 -5.27 10.25 12.26
CA VAL A 133 -3.83 10.36 11.97
C VAL A 133 -3.05 9.27 12.68
N LEU A 134 -3.32 9.04 13.98
CA LEU A 134 -2.65 7.99 14.74
C LEU A 134 -2.91 6.60 14.15
N ARG A 135 -4.16 6.29 13.78
CA ARG A 135 -4.49 5.04 13.07
C ARG A 135 -3.77 4.94 11.73
N SER A 136 -3.70 6.04 10.99
CA SER A 136 -2.99 6.07 9.70
C SER A 136 -1.51 5.71 9.88
N LEU A 137 -0.87 6.25 10.92
CA LEU A 137 0.52 5.89 11.26
C LEU A 137 0.65 4.40 11.60
N TRP A 138 -0.27 3.83 12.38
CA TRP A 138 -0.25 2.39 12.69
C TRP A 138 -0.42 1.51 11.45
N VAL A 139 -1.34 1.86 10.55
CA VAL A 139 -1.55 1.14 9.29
C VAL A 139 -0.30 1.22 8.42
N LEU A 140 0.23 2.43 8.21
CA LEU A 140 1.43 2.65 7.40
C LEU A 140 2.64 1.93 7.99
N GLY A 141 2.82 1.97 9.32
CA GLY A 141 3.88 1.26 10.02
C GLY A 141 3.76 -0.25 9.83
N THR A 142 2.54 -0.80 9.98
CA THR A 142 2.29 -2.24 9.79
C THR A 142 2.57 -2.67 8.35
N ILE A 143 2.03 -1.95 7.37
CA ILE A 143 2.26 -2.25 5.94
C ILE A 143 3.74 -2.09 5.59
N GLY A 144 4.39 -1.02 6.06
CA GLY A 144 5.80 -0.74 5.78
C GLY A 144 6.74 -1.81 6.36
N VAL A 145 6.55 -2.16 7.64
CA VAL A 145 7.32 -3.25 8.29
C VAL A 145 7.04 -4.58 7.61
N GLY A 146 5.77 -4.85 7.29
CA GLY A 146 5.35 -6.00 6.52
C GLY A 146 6.09 -6.15 5.21
N LEU A 147 6.10 -5.08 4.41
CA LEU A 147 6.75 -5.04 3.11
C LEU A 147 8.25 -5.31 3.21
N VAL A 148 8.92 -4.74 4.22
CA VAL A 148 10.35 -4.99 4.45
C VAL A 148 10.57 -6.47 4.81
N LEU A 149 9.78 -7.02 5.73
CA LEU A 149 9.88 -8.41 6.13
C LEU A 149 9.61 -9.37 4.96
N THR A 150 8.57 -9.12 4.16
CA THR A 150 8.24 -9.96 3.00
C THR A 150 9.31 -9.90 1.92
N THR A 151 9.88 -8.71 1.69
CA THR A 151 10.98 -8.52 0.75
C THR A 151 12.23 -9.28 1.21
N LEU A 152 12.57 -9.21 2.50
CA LEU A 152 13.70 -9.95 3.07
C LEU A 152 13.47 -11.47 2.99
N LEU A 153 12.28 -11.95 3.36
CA LEU A 153 11.91 -13.36 3.27
C LEU A 153 11.98 -13.85 1.81
N SER A 154 11.41 -13.10 0.88
CA SER A 154 11.45 -13.42 -0.55
C SER A 154 12.87 -13.41 -1.10
N GLY A 155 13.70 -12.46 -0.68
CA GLY A 155 15.11 -12.38 -1.04
C GLY A 155 15.91 -13.58 -0.51
N LEU A 156 15.64 -14.03 0.71
CA LEU A 156 16.27 -15.22 1.29
C LEU A 156 15.87 -16.51 0.54
N VAL A 157 14.60 -16.63 0.14
CA VAL A 157 14.10 -17.79 -0.63
C VAL A 157 14.64 -17.79 -2.06
N ALA A 158 14.75 -16.62 -2.69
CA ALA A 158 15.21 -16.48 -4.07
C ALA A 158 16.74 -16.54 -4.22
N SER A 159 17.49 -16.12 -3.20
CA SER A 159 18.95 -16.07 -3.26
C SER A 159 19.57 -17.47 -3.14
N SER A 160 20.22 -17.92 -4.21
CA SER A 160 21.07 -19.13 -4.17
C SER A 160 22.41 -18.89 -3.44
N ALA A 161 22.68 -17.64 -3.04
CA ALA A 161 23.91 -17.19 -2.40
C ALA A 161 23.93 -17.38 -0.87
N SER A 162 22.80 -17.68 -0.24
CA SER A 162 22.70 -17.86 1.22
C SER A 162 23.36 -19.16 1.73
N GLY A 163 23.89 -20.01 0.84
CA GLY A 163 24.47 -21.32 1.19
C GLY A 163 23.43 -22.36 1.63
N VAL A 164 22.17 -21.97 1.77
CA VAL A 164 21.06 -22.86 2.11
C VAL A 164 20.52 -23.47 0.82
N ASN A 165 20.98 -24.67 0.49
CA ASN A 165 20.40 -25.48 -0.59
C ASN A 165 19.05 -26.05 -0.14
N LEU A 166 18.05 -25.18 -0.05
CA LEU A 166 16.66 -25.58 -0.07
C LEU A 166 16.43 -26.19 -1.45
N GLY A 167 16.40 -27.52 -1.56
CA GLY A 167 16.01 -28.21 -2.80
C GLY A 167 14.67 -27.69 -3.33
N ALA A 168 14.20 -28.19 -4.48
CA ALA A 168 12.95 -27.70 -5.10
C ALA A 168 11.77 -27.63 -4.11
N ALA A 169 11.63 -28.63 -3.22
CA ALA A 169 10.62 -28.64 -2.16
C ALA A 169 10.79 -27.54 -1.11
N GLY A 170 12.03 -27.20 -0.74
CA GLY A 170 12.31 -26.12 0.22
C GLY A 170 12.04 -24.74 -0.37
N ARG A 171 12.31 -24.53 -1.67
CA ARG A 171 11.95 -23.27 -2.36
C ARG A 171 10.45 -23.09 -2.45
N VAL A 172 9.73 -24.15 -2.84
CA VAL A 172 8.25 -24.13 -2.86
C VAL A 172 7.71 -23.86 -1.46
N GLY A 173 8.23 -24.52 -0.43
CA GLY A 173 7.87 -24.24 0.96
C GLY A 173 8.13 -22.79 1.38
N GLY A 174 9.28 -22.23 0.99
CA GLY A 174 9.63 -20.84 1.24
C GLY A 174 8.65 -19.85 0.60
N TYR A 175 8.26 -20.08 -0.66
CA TYR A 175 7.26 -19.25 -1.33
C TYR A 175 5.88 -19.37 -0.69
N VAL A 176 5.49 -20.57 -0.23
CA VAL A 176 4.23 -20.76 0.51
C VAL A 176 4.26 -19.99 1.84
N VAL A 177 5.38 -20.00 2.56
CA VAL A 177 5.54 -19.21 3.80
C VAL A 177 5.48 -17.72 3.52
N ALA A 178 6.14 -17.24 2.47
CA ALA A 178 6.09 -15.84 2.05
C ALA A 178 4.65 -15.42 1.70
N ALA A 179 3.95 -16.23 0.90
CA ALA A 179 2.55 -15.99 0.54
C ALA A 179 1.62 -16.00 1.78
N ALA A 180 1.82 -16.93 2.72
CA ALA A 180 1.06 -16.97 3.97
C ALA A 180 1.31 -15.70 4.82
N PHE A 181 2.54 -15.20 4.83
CA PHE A 181 2.88 -13.96 5.50
C PHE A 181 2.22 -12.74 4.83
N ASP A 182 2.21 -12.68 3.49
CA ASP A 182 1.51 -11.63 2.74
C ASP A 182 0.00 -11.61 3.04
N VAL A 183 -0.63 -12.79 3.08
CA VAL A 183 -2.04 -12.92 3.46
C VAL A 183 -2.26 -12.45 4.91
N GLY A 184 -1.38 -12.85 5.84
CA GLY A 184 -1.44 -12.39 7.22
C GLY A 184 -1.29 -10.87 7.36
N LEU A 185 -0.39 -10.27 6.58
CA LEU A 185 -0.18 -8.83 6.54
C LEU A 185 -1.43 -8.11 6.01
N PHE A 186 -2.02 -8.63 4.94
CA PHE A 186 -3.24 -8.09 4.36
C PHE A 186 -4.39 -8.10 5.37
N VAL A 187 -4.58 -9.23 6.08
CA VAL A 187 -5.59 -9.36 7.13
C VAL A 187 -5.32 -8.39 8.28
N ALA A 188 -4.06 -8.27 8.72
CA ALA A 188 -3.68 -7.33 9.77
C ALA A 188 -3.96 -5.88 9.37
N ALA A 189 -3.60 -5.49 8.14
CA ALA A 189 -3.88 -4.16 7.62
C ALA A 189 -5.38 -3.87 7.59
N PHE A 190 -6.20 -4.79 7.07
CA PHE A 190 -7.66 -4.66 7.03
C PHE A 190 -8.29 -4.54 8.43
N ARG A 191 -7.79 -5.32 9.39
CA ARG A 191 -8.28 -5.32 10.77
C ARG A 191 -7.94 -4.02 11.50
N ILE A 192 -6.76 -3.45 11.26
CA ILE A 192 -6.37 -2.15 11.83
C ILE A 192 -7.19 -1.02 11.18
N LEU A 193 -7.53 -1.17 9.90
CA LEU A 193 -8.26 -0.16 9.13
C LEU A 193 -9.77 -0.11 9.48
N THR A 194 -10.36 -1.23 9.87
CA THR A 194 -11.80 -1.34 10.10
C THR A 194 -12.14 -1.14 11.58
N GLU A 195 -12.96 -0.13 11.88
CA GLU A 195 -13.31 0.27 13.25
C GLU A 195 -14.32 -0.67 13.93
N ARG A 196 -14.94 -1.60 13.18
CA ARG A 196 -15.76 -2.69 13.72
C ARG A 196 -14.88 -3.91 13.98
N ASP A 197 -15.07 -4.57 15.13
CA ASP A 197 -14.52 -5.90 15.43
C ASP A 197 -15.02 -6.93 14.40
N ILE A 198 -14.41 -6.97 13.22
CA ILE A 198 -14.66 -8.03 12.24
C ILE A 198 -13.90 -9.28 12.68
N THR A 199 -14.66 -10.36 12.84
CA THR A 199 -14.16 -11.69 13.16
C THR A 199 -13.55 -12.31 11.91
N SER A 200 -12.54 -13.18 12.05
CA SER A 200 -11.77 -13.82 10.95
C SER A 200 -12.58 -14.61 9.90
N ARG A 201 -13.90 -14.62 10.00
CA ARG A 201 -14.83 -15.23 9.04
C ARG A 201 -15.40 -14.23 8.03
N ASP A 202 -15.27 -12.93 8.31
CA ASP A 202 -15.81 -11.86 7.46
C ASP A 202 -14.75 -11.28 6.49
N VAL A 203 -13.52 -11.80 6.54
CA VAL A 203 -12.36 -11.42 5.70
C VAL A 203 -11.99 -12.56 4.77
#